data_AF-A0A419IYF8-F1
#
_entry.id   AF-A0A419IYF8-F1
#
_cell.length_a   1.000
_cell.length_b   1.000
_cell.length_c   1.000
_cell.angle_alpha   90.00
_cell.angle_beta   90.00
_cell.angle_gamma   90.00
#
_symmetry.space_group_name_H-M   'P 1'
#
loop_
_entity.id
_entity.type
_entity.pdbx_description
1 polymer ?
#
loop_
_entity_poly.entity_id
_entity_poly.type
_entity_poly.pdbx_seq_one_letter_code
_entity_poly.pdbx_strand_id
1 'polypeptide(L)'
;MSDITRPIEPFELNQGFGENPANYARFGLKGHNGWDLKTKFPDTPQGFRNILSSWPSKFYAQGNEGNDGFGLYFEVIIQLYSTYKLTYAHCKSIESFENKNEGDAMAISDNTGNSTGSHLHLTVKRGQLSNGKFTSDNYSNGYFGAINPQEFFDELRKYKKEKGVTSTPEGCLVPNTPEWRTKYEQVITSATKWAETLKILEISDDPNTTPSDRIKSVLAGYKSRETDLSNKLNEKSTELDKANQEISNRVEQVGRLEKDLLEKEKYYKALIDALNKQLKNGSDALPLAQARIGVLEGELDEANKAKGRALNDAQQYKGQFEACQKGTLIPSPQLIFSLVVQYFSNKLPKGGEKL
;
A
#
# COMPACT_ATOMS: atom_id res chain seq x y z
N MET A 1 10.42 20.47 -57.33
CA MET A 1 9.31 20.30 -56.36
C MET A 1 9.94 20.27 -54.99
N SER A 2 9.37 20.92 -53.98
CA SER A 2 9.96 20.95 -52.64
C SER A 2 9.99 19.55 -52.02
N ASP A 3 11.15 19.12 -51.53
CA ASP A 3 11.34 17.79 -50.93
C ASP A 3 10.54 17.55 -49.62
N ILE A 4 9.87 18.60 -49.12
CA ILE A 4 9.07 18.62 -47.89
C ILE A 4 7.84 19.54 -48.07
N THR A 5 6.72 19.17 -47.46
CA THR A 5 5.58 20.09 -47.30
C THR A 5 5.95 21.12 -46.25
N ARG A 6 5.89 22.40 -46.65
CA ARG A 6 6.16 23.52 -45.75
C ARG A 6 4.89 23.86 -44.98
N PRO A 7 5.03 24.43 -43.76
CA PRO A 7 3.87 24.73 -42.93
C PRO A 7 3.02 25.88 -43.48
N ILE A 8 3.55 26.63 -44.45
CA ILE A 8 2.82 27.68 -45.15
C ILE A 8 3.40 27.91 -46.54
N GLU A 9 2.55 28.29 -47.48
CA GLU A 9 2.93 28.64 -48.85
C GLU A 9 2.32 29.98 -49.28
N PRO A 10 3.08 30.88 -49.94
CA PRO A 10 4.52 30.79 -50.18
C PRO A 10 5.35 30.83 -48.90
N PHE A 11 6.47 30.12 -48.91
CA PHE A 11 7.42 30.17 -47.80
C PHE A 11 8.41 31.32 -47.95
N GLU A 12 8.18 32.41 -47.24
CA GLU A 12 9.06 33.58 -47.17
C GLU A 12 9.33 33.91 -45.70
N LEU A 13 10.60 33.86 -45.29
CA LEU A 13 11.04 34.13 -43.93
C LEU A 13 11.16 35.64 -43.70
N ASN A 14 10.37 36.17 -42.76
CA ASN A 14 10.49 37.56 -42.30
C ASN A 14 11.57 37.70 -41.21
N GLN A 15 11.59 36.77 -40.25
CA GLN A 15 12.52 36.82 -39.12
C GLN A 15 13.01 35.41 -38.74
N GLY A 16 14.33 35.25 -38.68
CA GLY A 16 14.99 34.00 -38.32
C GLY A 16 15.07 33.75 -36.82
N PHE A 17 15.53 32.54 -36.47
CA PHE A 17 15.82 32.15 -35.10
C PHE A 17 17.06 32.90 -34.58
N GLY A 18 17.00 33.38 -33.33
CA GLY A 18 18.07 34.12 -32.67
C GLY A 18 18.14 35.61 -33.03
N GLU A 19 17.31 36.10 -33.96
CA GLU A 19 17.35 37.49 -34.40
C GLU A 19 16.80 38.47 -33.36
N ASN A 20 17.19 39.74 -33.50
CA ASN A 20 16.74 40.88 -32.69
C ASN A 20 16.83 40.68 -31.15
N PRO A 21 17.99 40.24 -30.60
CA PRO A 21 18.16 39.91 -29.17
C PRO A 21 17.65 40.98 -28.19
N ALA A 22 17.85 42.26 -28.52
CA ALA A 22 17.38 43.37 -27.69
C ALA A 22 15.85 43.38 -27.48
N ASN A 23 15.07 43.00 -28.50
CA ASN A 23 13.61 42.99 -28.44
C ASN A 23 13.07 41.83 -27.59
N TYR A 24 13.83 40.73 -27.46
CA TYR A 24 13.43 39.53 -26.74
C TYR A 24 14.02 39.43 -25.32
N ALA A 25 14.99 40.29 -24.99
CA ALA A 25 15.55 40.37 -23.63
C ALA A 25 14.47 40.60 -22.56
N ARG A 26 13.41 41.36 -22.88
CA ARG A 26 12.25 41.58 -22.00
C ARG A 26 11.47 40.30 -21.64
N PHE A 27 11.63 39.24 -22.43
CA PHE A 27 11.03 37.93 -22.20
C PHE A 27 12.03 36.90 -21.63
N GLY A 28 13.25 37.34 -21.28
CA GLY A 28 14.32 36.45 -20.81
C GLY A 28 14.91 35.55 -21.90
N LEU A 29 14.68 35.87 -23.17
CA LEU A 29 15.18 35.11 -24.32
C LEU A 29 16.45 35.76 -24.88
N LYS A 30 17.37 34.94 -25.41
CA LYS A 30 18.59 35.41 -26.08
C LYS A 30 18.34 35.99 -27.49
N GLY A 31 17.11 35.91 -27.98
CA GLY A 31 16.68 36.34 -29.30
C GLY A 31 15.38 35.65 -29.68
N HIS A 32 14.98 35.81 -30.94
CA HIS A 32 13.78 35.18 -31.45
C HIS A 32 13.83 33.65 -31.31
N ASN A 33 12.79 33.02 -30.78
CA ASN A 33 12.77 31.59 -30.46
C ASN A 33 12.12 30.72 -31.55
N GLY A 34 11.95 31.25 -32.77
CA GLY A 34 11.31 30.54 -33.87
C GLY A 34 11.58 31.18 -35.22
N TRP A 35 10.69 30.90 -36.17
CA TRP A 35 10.63 31.55 -37.48
C TRP A 35 9.33 32.30 -37.65
N ASP A 36 9.42 33.53 -38.15
CA ASP A 36 8.24 34.29 -38.57
C ASP A 36 8.15 34.22 -40.09
N LEU A 37 7.08 33.62 -40.58
CA LEU A 37 6.85 33.36 -42.00
C LEU A 37 5.74 34.30 -42.49
N LYS A 38 6.03 35.04 -43.55
CA LYS A 38 5.11 36.02 -44.14
C LYS A 38 3.83 35.35 -44.61
N THR A 39 2.69 35.97 -44.36
CA THR A 39 1.39 35.46 -44.84
C THR A 39 0.64 36.46 -45.72
N LYS A 40 1.03 37.74 -45.68
CA LYS A 40 0.45 38.83 -46.46
C LYS A 40 1.12 38.95 -47.82
N PHE A 41 0.36 38.66 -48.87
CA PHE A 41 0.78 38.70 -50.27
C PHE A 41 -0.32 39.36 -51.13
N PRO A 42 -0.07 39.68 -52.42
CA PRO A 42 -1.07 40.28 -53.29
C PRO A 42 -2.39 39.48 -53.40
N ASP A 43 -2.32 38.15 -53.35
CA ASP A 43 -3.45 37.21 -53.35
C ASP A 43 -4.10 37.02 -51.97
N THR A 44 -3.39 37.31 -50.89
CA THR A 44 -3.88 37.24 -49.50
C THR A 44 -3.61 38.55 -48.75
N PRO A 45 -4.26 39.68 -49.13
CA PRO A 45 -3.96 41.00 -48.57
C PRO A 45 -4.24 41.12 -47.06
N GLN A 46 -5.10 40.25 -46.52
CA GLN A 46 -5.38 40.15 -45.08
C GLN A 46 -4.41 39.22 -44.32
N GLY A 47 -3.57 38.47 -45.03
CA GLY A 47 -2.61 37.54 -44.41
C GLY A 47 -3.22 36.21 -43.93
N PHE A 48 -4.45 35.88 -44.31
CA PHE A 48 -5.08 34.61 -43.95
C PHE A 48 -4.64 33.52 -44.90
N ARG A 49 -3.91 32.54 -44.37
CA ARG A 49 -3.43 31.37 -45.12
C ARG A 49 -3.57 30.12 -44.28
N ASN A 50 -3.77 29.00 -44.96
CA ASN A 50 -3.79 27.70 -44.32
C ASN A 50 -2.39 27.38 -43.78
N ILE A 51 -2.35 27.02 -42.50
CA ILE A 51 -1.19 26.43 -41.85
C ILE A 51 -1.30 24.92 -42.08
N LEU A 52 -0.31 24.34 -42.74
CA LEU A 52 -0.31 22.94 -43.18
C LEU A 52 0.57 22.08 -42.27
N SER A 53 0.21 20.81 -42.09
CA SER A 53 1.07 19.88 -41.37
C SER A 53 2.28 19.49 -42.22
N SER A 54 3.50 19.74 -41.73
CA SER A 54 4.73 19.40 -42.49
C SER A 54 5.04 17.89 -42.52
N TRP A 55 4.43 17.12 -41.63
CA TRP A 55 4.53 15.65 -41.51
C TRP A 55 3.30 15.12 -40.75
N PRO A 56 3.00 13.80 -40.69
CA PRO A 56 2.00 13.28 -39.78
C PRO A 56 2.20 13.80 -38.35
N SER A 57 1.16 14.46 -37.83
CA SER A 57 1.21 15.19 -36.59
C SER A 57 0.03 14.83 -35.69
N LYS A 58 0.29 14.82 -34.38
CA LYS A 58 -0.73 14.60 -33.34
C LYS A 58 -0.94 15.89 -32.58
N PHE A 59 -2.20 16.29 -32.41
CA PHE A 59 -2.55 17.44 -31.59
C PHE A 59 -2.05 17.26 -30.15
N TYR A 60 -1.46 18.30 -29.57
CA TYR A 60 -0.92 18.28 -28.20
C TYR A 60 -1.66 19.23 -27.27
N ALA A 61 -1.70 20.51 -27.62
CA ALA A 61 -2.31 21.55 -26.80
C ALA A 61 -2.70 22.76 -27.65
N GLN A 62 -3.55 23.63 -27.11
CA GLN A 62 -3.81 24.95 -27.65
C GLN A 62 -3.96 25.97 -26.53
N GLY A 63 -3.74 27.24 -26.83
CA GLY A 63 -3.89 28.33 -25.88
C GLY A 63 -4.17 29.66 -26.56
N ASN A 64 -4.57 30.66 -25.77
CA ASN A 64 -4.73 32.03 -26.22
C ASN A 64 -4.14 32.99 -25.16
N GLU A 65 -3.04 33.65 -25.50
CA GLU A 65 -2.33 34.59 -24.62
C GLU A 65 -2.83 36.05 -24.77
N GLY A 66 -3.96 36.24 -25.46
CA GLY A 66 -4.57 37.56 -25.65
C GLY A 66 -3.72 38.45 -26.56
N ASN A 67 -3.36 39.63 -26.07
CA ASN A 67 -2.52 40.59 -26.80
C ASN A 67 -1.03 40.44 -26.48
N ASP A 68 -0.68 39.56 -25.55
CA ASP A 68 0.70 39.26 -25.18
C ASP A 68 1.15 37.94 -25.81
N GLY A 69 2.47 37.72 -25.87
CA GLY A 69 3.06 36.46 -26.30
C GLY A 69 2.57 35.95 -27.66
N PHE A 70 2.16 34.68 -27.72
CA PHE A 70 1.81 33.97 -28.95
C PHE A 70 0.41 34.27 -29.50
N GLY A 71 -0.46 34.95 -28.74
CA GLY A 71 -1.87 35.09 -29.10
C GLY A 71 -2.56 33.72 -29.16
N LEU A 72 -3.39 33.47 -30.17
CA LEU A 72 -3.98 32.15 -30.40
C LEU A 72 -2.93 31.22 -31.03
N TYR A 73 -2.67 30.09 -30.37
CA TYR A 73 -1.68 29.12 -30.82
C TYR A 73 -2.11 27.67 -30.57
N PHE A 74 -1.49 26.76 -31.29
CA PHE A 74 -1.59 25.32 -31.04
C PHE A 74 -0.23 24.65 -31.14
N GLU A 75 -0.14 23.48 -30.52
CA GLU A 75 1.04 22.65 -30.47
C GLU A 75 0.71 21.26 -31.02
N VAL A 76 1.65 20.70 -31.78
CA VAL A 76 1.58 19.32 -32.28
C VAL A 76 2.85 18.56 -31.93
N ILE A 77 2.70 17.25 -31.74
CA ILE A 77 3.83 16.32 -31.65
C ILE A 77 4.06 15.67 -33.00
N ILE A 78 5.32 15.66 -33.42
CA ILE A 78 5.80 14.96 -34.62
C ILE A 78 6.89 13.97 -34.20
N GLN A 79 6.76 12.73 -34.67
CA GLN A 79 7.75 11.68 -34.44
C GLN A 79 8.57 11.43 -35.70
N LEU A 80 9.88 11.67 -35.62
CA LEU A 80 10.89 11.30 -36.60
C LEU A 80 11.90 10.34 -35.95
N TYR A 81 13.20 10.53 -36.16
CA TYR A 81 14.22 9.89 -35.31
C TYR A 81 14.16 10.46 -33.90
N SER A 82 13.92 11.77 -33.82
CA SER A 82 13.67 12.50 -32.58
C SER A 82 12.17 12.83 -32.45
N THR A 83 11.70 13.06 -31.22
CA THR A 83 10.36 13.61 -30.98
C THR A 83 10.45 15.13 -30.97
N TYR A 84 9.59 15.76 -31.77
CA TYR A 84 9.48 17.21 -31.87
C TYR A 84 8.13 17.70 -31.40
N LYS A 85 8.13 18.85 -30.72
CA LYS A 85 6.94 19.66 -30.49
C LYS A 85 7.04 20.92 -31.32
N LEU A 86 6.07 21.14 -32.20
CA LEU A 86 5.95 22.34 -33.02
C LEU A 86 4.83 23.19 -32.46
N THR A 87 5.10 24.47 -32.24
CA THR A 87 4.10 25.47 -31.83
C THR A 87 3.87 26.43 -32.98
N TYR A 88 2.62 26.57 -33.40
CA TYR A 88 2.17 27.50 -34.43
C TYR A 88 1.35 28.60 -33.75
N ALA A 89 1.78 29.85 -33.88
CA ALA A 89 1.22 30.98 -33.16
C ALA A 89 0.68 32.07 -34.11
N HIS A 90 0.05 33.09 -33.51
CA HIS A 90 -0.61 34.20 -34.20
C HIS A 90 -1.77 33.76 -35.11
N CYS A 91 -2.49 32.71 -34.74
CA CYS A 91 -3.56 32.14 -35.55
C CYS A 91 -4.86 32.98 -35.50
N LYS A 92 -5.63 33.01 -36.58
CA LYS A 92 -7.04 33.48 -36.58
C LYS A 92 -7.98 32.44 -35.99
N SER A 93 -7.78 31.19 -36.38
CA SER A 93 -8.61 30.06 -36.01
C SER A 93 -7.81 28.76 -36.11
N ILE A 94 -8.14 27.78 -35.28
CA ILE A 94 -7.53 26.46 -35.25
C ILE A 94 -8.62 25.43 -35.56
N GLU A 95 -8.34 24.48 -36.44
CA GLU A 95 -9.25 23.36 -36.70
C GLU A 95 -9.25 22.39 -35.52
N SER A 96 -10.39 21.75 -35.23
CA SER A 96 -10.43 20.66 -34.26
C SER A 96 -9.93 19.37 -34.91
N PHE A 97 -8.86 18.78 -34.38
CA PHE A 97 -8.30 17.52 -34.86
C PHE A 97 -7.55 16.77 -33.76
N GLU A 98 -7.47 15.44 -33.89
CA GLU A 98 -6.56 14.62 -33.09
C GLU A 98 -5.26 14.32 -33.85
N ASN A 99 -5.37 14.00 -35.15
CA ASN A 99 -4.24 13.68 -36.02
C ASN A 99 -4.44 14.34 -37.39
N LYS A 100 -3.34 14.73 -38.03
CA LYS A 100 -3.30 15.30 -39.38
C LYS A 100 -2.20 14.65 -40.20
N ASN A 101 -2.48 14.37 -41.47
CA ASN A 101 -1.47 13.89 -42.40
C ASN A 101 -0.64 15.05 -42.94
N GLU A 102 0.50 14.73 -43.57
CA GLU A 102 1.28 15.74 -44.27
C GLU A 102 0.43 16.48 -45.33
N GLY A 103 0.47 17.80 -45.30
CA GLY A 103 -0.26 18.66 -46.23
C GLY A 103 -1.68 19.04 -45.78
N ASP A 104 -2.23 18.39 -44.75
CA ASP A 104 -3.55 18.75 -44.24
C ASP A 104 -3.52 20.13 -43.57
N ALA A 105 -4.56 20.94 -43.78
CA ALA A 105 -4.75 22.20 -43.08
C ALA A 105 -5.02 21.95 -41.59
N MET A 106 -4.48 22.81 -40.73
CA MET A 106 -4.61 22.74 -39.26
C MET A 106 -5.18 24.02 -38.65
N ALA A 107 -4.93 25.16 -39.29
CA ALA A 107 -5.30 26.47 -38.78
C ALA A 107 -5.23 27.54 -39.89
N ILE A 108 -5.68 28.74 -39.58
CA ILE A 108 -5.54 29.94 -40.42
C ILE A 108 -4.58 30.93 -39.73
N SER A 109 -3.54 31.38 -40.43
CA SER A 109 -2.59 32.38 -39.94
C SER A 109 -3.21 33.78 -39.84
N ASP A 110 -2.75 34.60 -38.89
CA ASP A 110 -3.11 36.01 -38.77
C ASP A 110 -2.10 36.78 -37.89
N ASN A 111 -2.59 37.62 -36.96
CA ASN A 111 -1.82 38.60 -36.22
C ASN A 111 -2.27 38.71 -34.75
N THR A 112 -2.78 37.64 -34.13
CA THR A 112 -3.17 37.67 -32.71
C THR A 112 -1.94 37.68 -31.79
N GLY A 113 -2.01 38.25 -30.59
CA GLY A 113 -0.88 38.27 -29.65
C GLY A 113 0.11 39.41 -29.91
N ASN A 114 1.34 39.26 -29.40
CA ASN A 114 2.42 40.23 -29.59
C ASN A 114 3.01 40.10 -31.00
N SER A 115 2.31 40.64 -31.99
CA SER A 115 2.67 40.59 -33.41
C SER A 115 2.47 41.95 -34.09
N THR A 116 3.39 42.32 -34.99
CA THR A 116 3.39 43.62 -35.69
C THR A 116 2.73 43.59 -37.08
N GLY A 117 2.30 42.42 -37.54
CA GLY A 117 1.63 42.21 -38.82
C GLY A 117 1.39 40.73 -39.09
N SER A 118 0.44 40.40 -39.97
CA SER A 118 0.04 39.00 -40.19
C SER A 118 1.21 38.13 -40.67
N HIS A 119 1.49 37.08 -39.90
CA HIS A 119 2.55 36.11 -40.15
C HIS A 119 2.25 34.80 -39.39
N LEU A 120 2.98 33.73 -39.72
CA LEU A 120 3.00 32.50 -38.93
C LEU A 120 4.28 32.50 -38.10
N HIS A 121 4.16 32.43 -36.78
CA HIS A 121 5.29 32.13 -35.91
C HIS A 121 5.38 30.62 -35.66
N LEU A 122 6.53 30.02 -35.98
CA LEU A 122 6.84 28.61 -35.79
C LEU A 122 7.98 28.44 -34.78
N THR A 123 7.66 27.90 -33.60
CA THR A 123 8.66 27.42 -32.64
C THR A 123 8.82 25.90 -32.78
N VAL A 124 10.06 25.42 -32.74
CA VAL A 124 10.39 23.98 -32.75
C VAL A 124 11.14 23.63 -31.47
N LYS A 125 10.70 22.58 -30.77
CA LYS A 125 11.42 21.99 -29.62
C LYS A 125 11.70 20.52 -29.89
N ARG A 126 12.93 20.07 -29.64
CA ARG A 126 13.27 18.63 -29.58
C ARG A 126 13.20 18.15 -28.14
N GLY A 127 12.72 16.93 -27.94
CA GLY A 127 12.47 16.40 -26.61
C GLY A 127 11.99 14.97 -26.61
N GLN A 128 11.35 14.60 -25.49
CA GLN A 128 10.72 13.31 -25.28
C GLN A 128 9.29 13.51 -24.79
N LEU A 129 8.39 12.60 -25.20
CA LEU A 129 7.02 12.56 -24.71
C LEU A 129 6.88 11.37 -23.73
N SER A 130 6.68 11.65 -22.45
CA SER A 130 6.47 10.63 -21.42
C SER A 130 5.21 10.92 -20.62
N ASN A 131 4.34 9.92 -20.47
CA ASN A 131 3.05 10.04 -19.77
C ASN A 131 2.22 11.26 -20.22
N GLY A 132 2.21 11.54 -21.53
CA GLY A 132 1.47 12.67 -22.12
C GLY A 132 2.09 14.04 -21.88
N LYS A 133 3.25 14.14 -21.22
CA LYS A 133 3.97 15.39 -20.98
C LYS A 133 5.24 15.45 -21.84
N PHE A 134 5.38 16.53 -22.60
CA PHE A 134 6.58 16.81 -23.38
C PHE A 134 7.67 17.44 -22.50
N THR A 135 8.88 16.90 -22.55
CA THR A 135 10.08 17.44 -21.90
C THR A 135 11.11 17.77 -22.96
N SER A 136 11.53 19.03 -23.05
CA SER A 136 12.56 19.47 -24.01
C SER A 136 13.95 19.01 -23.58
N ASP A 137 14.78 18.63 -24.55
CA ASP A 137 16.16 18.17 -24.32
C ASP A 137 17.02 19.23 -23.62
N ASN A 138 16.81 20.52 -23.92
CA ASN A 138 17.65 21.59 -23.41
C ASN A 138 16.86 22.88 -23.15
N TYR A 139 16.02 22.85 -22.11
CA TYR A 139 15.21 24.01 -21.72
C TYR A 139 16.04 25.26 -21.38
N SER A 140 17.25 25.08 -20.85
CA SER A 140 18.16 26.14 -20.42
C SER A 140 19.00 26.75 -21.54
N ASN A 141 18.70 26.48 -22.81
CA ASN A 141 19.47 26.98 -23.95
C ASN A 141 19.36 28.51 -24.17
N GLY A 142 18.56 29.21 -23.38
CA GLY A 142 18.28 30.64 -23.52
C GLY A 142 17.14 30.96 -24.50
N TYR A 143 16.47 29.93 -25.01
CA TYR A 143 15.28 30.00 -25.87
C TYR A 143 14.13 29.12 -25.34
N PHE A 144 14.14 28.80 -24.03
CA PHE A 144 13.19 27.89 -23.37
C PHE A 144 13.03 26.53 -24.08
N GLY A 145 14.14 25.97 -24.57
CA GLY A 145 14.18 24.69 -25.27
C GLY A 145 13.82 24.76 -26.76
N ALA A 146 13.54 25.94 -27.29
CA ALA A 146 13.39 26.12 -28.73
C ALA A 146 14.74 25.99 -29.44
N ILE A 147 14.75 25.30 -30.58
CA ILE A 147 15.91 25.15 -31.45
C ILE A 147 15.63 25.87 -32.77
N ASN A 148 16.64 26.01 -33.63
CA ASN A 148 16.42 26.54 -34.96
C ASN A 148 15.48 25.61 -35.74
N PRO A 149 14.34 26.09 -36.26
CA PRO A 149 13.41 25.25 -37.03
C PRO A 149 14.05 24.54 -38.23
N GLN A 150 15.17 25.05 -38.76
CA GLN A 150 15.93 24.38 -39.82
C GLN A 150 16.35 22.95 -39.42
N GLU A 151 16.70 22.72 -38.15
CA GLU A 151 17.12 21.40 -37.66
C GLU A 151 16.02 20.35 -37.82
N PHE A 152 14.76 20.72 -37.59
CA PHE A 152 13.61 19.84 -37.83
C PHE A 152 13.44 19.54 -39.32
N PHE A 153 13.51 20.55 -40.18
CA PHE A 153 13.35 20.35 -41.62
C PHE A 153 14.50 19.54 -42.23
N ASP A 154 15.72 19.65 -41.70
CA ASP A 154 16.85 18.83 -42.11
C ASP A 154 16.68 17.37 -41.70
N GLU A 155 16.25 17.10 -40.45
CA GLU A 155 15.92 15.75 -40.01
C GLU A 155 14.75 15.18 -40.82
N LEU A 156 13.72 15.97 -41.10
CA LEU A 156 12.57 15.55 -41.91
C LEU A 156 12.99 15.15 -43.33
N ARG A 157 13.84 15.93 -44.00
CA ARG A 157 14.38 15.58 -45.33
C ARG A 157 15.17 14.28 -45.28
N LYS A 158 16.03 14.11 -44.27
CA LYS A 158 16.80 12.89 -44.08
C LYS A 158 15.89 11.69 -43.83
N TYR A 159 14.92 11.84 -42.92
CA TYR A 159 13.94 10.81 -42.60
C TYR A 159 13.14 10.39 -43.82
N LYS A 160 12.67 11.34 -44.63
CA LYS A 160 11.99 11.07 -45.90
C LYS A 160 12.89 10.39 -46.93
N LYS A 161 14.16 10.78 -47.03
CA LYS A 161 15.09 10.15 -47.97
C LYS A 161 15.39 8.70 -47.58
N GLU A 162 15.51 8.40 -46.28
CA GLU A 162 15.89 7.08 -45.77
C GLU A 162 14.68 6.14 -45.60
N LYS A 163 13.53 6.67 -45.19
CA LYS A 163 12.30 5.90 -44.95
C LYS A 163 11.26 6.04 -46.07
N GLY A 164 11.44 7.00 -46.97
CA GLY A 164 10.55 7.28 -48.10
C GLY A 164 11.14 6.91 -49.47
N VAL A 165 12.12 5.99 -49.55
CA VAL A 165 12.48 5.35 -50.84
C VAL A 165 11.35 4.41 -51.28
N THR A 166 10.29 5.01 -51.79
CA THR A 166 9.53 4.44 -52.91
C THR A 166 9.66 5.42 -54.07
N SER A 167 10.90 5.66 -54.51
CA SER A 167 11.09 6.01 -55.92
C SER A 167 10.75 4.75 -56.71
N THR A 168 9.57 4.71 -57.33
CA THR A 168 9.30 3.75 -58.41
C THR A 168 10.46 3.82 -59.41
N PRO A 169 11.26 2.76 -59.57
CA PRO A 169 12.06 2.63 -60.78
C PRO A 169 11.08 2.50 -61.93
N GLU A 170 11.27 3.24 -63.02
CA GLU A 170 10.63 2.93 -64.29
C GLU A 170 10.89 1.44 -64.58
N GLY A 171 9.81 0.64 -64.60
CA GLY A 171 9.89 -0.82 -64.78
C GLY A 171 9.09 -1.68 -63.78
N CYS A 172 8.32 -1.11 -62.85
CA CYS A 172 7.49 -1.94 -61.97
C CYS A 172 6.30 -2.55 -62.74
N LEU A 173 6.29 -3.88 -62.86
CA LEU A 173 5.24 -4.69 -63.53
C LEU A 173 3.88 -4.69 -62.81
N VAL A 174 3.76 -3.98 -61.68
CA VAL A 174 2.55 -3.97 -60.84
C VAL A 174 1.77 -2.68 -61.10
N PRO A 175 0.53 -2.76 -61.61
CA PRO A 175 -0.30 -1.58 -61.89
C PRO A 175 -0.57 -0.77 -60.62
N ASN A 176 -0.42 0.55 -60.70
CA ASN A 176 -0.73 1.47 -59.61
C ASN A 176 -2.25 1.78 -59.52
N THR A 177 -3.09 0.73 -59.49
CA THR A 177 -4.55 0.87 -59.32
C THR A 177 -4.94 0.78 -57.85
N PRO A 178 -6.07 1.39 -57.43
CA PRO A 178 -6.56 1.28 -56.05
C PRO A 178 -6.68 -0.17 -55.56
N GLU A 179 -7.14 -1.07 -56.43
CA GLU A 179 -7.29 -2.50 -56.14
C GLU A 179 -5.95 -3.19 -55.87
N TRP A 180 -4.91 -2.84 -56.63
CA TRP A 180 -3.56 -3.37 -56.42
C TRP A 180 -2.91 -2.79 -55.16
N ARG A 181 -3.18 -1.53 -54.82
CA ARG A 181 -2.73 -0.96 -53.55
C ARG A 181 -3.33 -1.70 -52.36
N THR A 182 -4.63 -1.98 -52.38
CA THR A 182 -5.28 -2.76 -51.32
C THR A 182 -4.70 -4.18 -51.23
N LYS A 183 -4.51 -4.88 -52.36
CA LYS A 183 -3.87 -6.20 -52.35
C LYS A 183 -2.44 -6.16 -51.84
N TYR A 184 -1.68 -5.16 -52.25
CA TYR A 184 -0.29 -4.97 -51.82
C TYR A 184 -0.20 -4.66 -50.32
N GLU A 185 -1.06 -3.77 -49.81
CA GLU A 185 -1.19 -3.48 -48.38
C GLU A 185 -1.57 -4.74 -47.59
N GLN A 186 -2.47 -5.57 -48.10
CA GLN A 186 -2.82 -6.86 -47.48
C GLN A 186 -1.63 -7.82 -47.45
N VAL A 187 -0.86 -7.92 -48.53
CA VAL A 187 0.34 -8.77 -48.61
C VAL A 187 1.43 -8.28 -47.66
N ILE A 188 1.73 -6.97 -47.66
CA ILE A 188 2.69 -6.37 -46.71
C ILE A 188 2.22 -6.61 -45.28
N THR A 189 0.98 -6.30 -44.96
CA THR A 189 0.45 -6.47 -43.59
C THR A 189 0.55 -7.94 -43.15
N SER A 190 0.27 -8.88 -44.05
CA SER A 190 0.40 -10.31 -43.76
C SER A 190 1.85 -10.73 -43.57
N ALA A 191 2.78 -10.21 -44.38
CA ALA A 191 4.21 -10.46 -44.24
C ALA A 191 4.79 -9.85 -42.94
N THR A 192 4.38 -8.64 -42.56
CA THR A 192 4.79 -8.00 -41.31
C THR A 192 4.29 -8.78 -40.09
N LYS A 193 3.02 -9.21 -40.11
CA LYS A 193 2.45 -10.06 -39.04
C LYS A 193 3.19 -11.39 -38.90
N TRP A 194 3.63 -11.97 -40.01
CA TRP A 194 4.44 -13.19 -40.01
C TRP A 194 5.80 -12.96 -39.32
N ALA A 195 6.50 -11.88 -39.69
CA ALA A 195 7.78 -11.52 -39.08
C ALA A 195 7.65 -11.20 -37.57
N GLU A 196 6.59 -10.49 -37.17
CA GLU A 196 6.30 -10.22 -35.76
C GLU A 196 6.00 -11.49 -34.97
N THR A 197 5.24 -12.42 -35.56
CA THR A 197 4.93 -13.72 -34.93
C THR A 197 6.19 -14.53 -34.67
N LEU A 198 7.11 -14.58 -35.63
CA LEU A 198 8.38 -15.30 -35.46
C LEU A 198 9.29 -14.65 -34.42
N LYS A 199 9.25 -13.32 -34.29
CA LYS A 199 9.93 -12.59 -33.21
C LYS A 199 9.36 -12.93 -31.83
N ILE A 200 8.02 -13.01 -31.70
CA ILE A 200 7.35 -13.40 -30.46
C ILE A 200 7.71 -14.85 -30.07
N LEU A 201 7.85 -15.73 -31.05
CA LEU A 201 8.25 -17.12 -30.85
C LEU A 201 9.77 -17.31 -30.67
N GLU A 202 10.55 -16.22 -30.65
CA GLU A 202 12.01 -16.20 -30.50
C GLU A 202 12.74 -17.15 -31.49
N ILE A 203 12.20 -17.31 -32.69
CA ILE A 203 12.82 -18.13 -33.73
C ILE A 203 13.91 -17.30 -34.41
N SER A 204 15.18 -17.66 -34.19
CA SER A 204 16.36 -16.95 -34.67
C SER A 204 16.67 -17.13 -36.16
N ASP A 205 15.98 -18.05 -36.83
CA ASP A 205 16.18 -18.37 -38.24
C ASP A 205 15.53 -17.31 -39.14
N ASP A 206 16.03 -17.15 -40.38
CA ASP A 206 15.46 -16.17 -41.33
C ASP A 206 13.96 -16.46 -41.54
N PRO A 207 13.07 -15.52 -41.21
CA PRO A 207 11.63 -15.71 -41.23
C PRO A 207 11.05 -16.10 -42.60
N ASN A 208 11.82 -15.90 -43.68
CA ASN A 208 11.46 -16.29 -45.04
C ASN A 208 11.91 -17.70 -45.41
N THR A 209 12.70 -18.37 -44.57
CA THR A 209 13.27 -19.70 -44.83
C THR A 209 13.03 -20.71 -43.70
N THR A 210 12.52 -20.25 -42.54
CA THR A 210 12.20 -21.11 -41.39
C THR A 210 11.24 -22.25 -41.80
N PRO A 211 11.65 -23.52 -41.67
CA PRO A 211 10.79 -24.65 -41.99
C PRO A 211 9.56 -24.71 -41.08
N SER A 212 8.40 -25.08 -41.64
CA SER A 212 7.14 -25.13 -40.88
C SER A 212 7.18 -26.08 -39.68
N ASP A 213 7.99 -27.14 -39.74
CA ASP A 213 8.15 -28.10 -38.64
C ASP A 213 8.92 -27.53 -37.45
N ARG A 214 9.82 -26.56 -37.67
CA ARG A 214 10.51 -25.84 -36.60
C ARG A 214 9.51 -25.00 -35.79
N ILE A 215 8.61 -24.31 -36.48
CA ILE A 215 7.55 -23.51 -35.86
C ILE A 215 6.61 -24.41 -35.05
N LYS A 216 6.17 -25.54 -35.62
CA LYS A 216 5.34 -26.52 -34.90
C LYS A 216 6.03 -27.05 -33.65
N SER A 217 7.33 -27.33 -33.71
CA SER A 217 8.11 -27.79 -32.56
C SER A 217 8.17 -26.74 -31.44
N VAL A 218 8.36 -25.47 -31.78
CA VAL A 218 8.39 -24.37 -30.79
C VAL A 218 7.02 -24.20 -30.13
N LEU A 219 5.94 -24.20 -30.92
CA LEU A 219 4.57 -24.14 -30.41
C LEU A 219 4.22 -25.34 -29.51
N ALA A 220 4.63 -26.55 -29.90
CA ALA A 220 4.47 -27.74 -29.06
C ALA A 220 5.23 -27.61 -27.74
N GLY A 221 6.44 -27.04 -27.77
CA GLY A 221 7.22 -26.73 -26.57
C GLY A 221 6.52 -25.75 -25.63
N TYR A 222 5.95 -24.65 -26.17
CA TYR A 222 5.16 -23.72 -25.36
C TYR A 222 3.92 -24.37 -24.77
N LYS A 223 3.17 -25.16 -25.53
CA LYS A 223 2.00 -25.89 -25.04
C LYS A 223 2.35 -26.90 -23.93
N SER A 224 3.50 -27.57 -24.05
CA SER A 224 4.02 -28.44 -22.99
C SER A 224 4.34 -27.65 -21.74
N ARG A 225 5.02 -26.51 -21.86
CA ARG A 225 5.34 -25.63 -20.72
C ARG A 225 4.08 -25.06 -20.06
N GLU A 226 3.08 -24.71 -20.84
CA GLU A 226 1.77 -24.26 -20.35
C GLU A 226 1.11 -25.37 -19.53
N THR A 227 1.11 -26.61 -20.04
CA THR A 227 0.58 -27.78 -19.32
C THR A 227 1.33 -28.02 -18.01
N ASP A 228 2.67 -27.99 -18.03
CA ASP A 228 3.50 -28.16 -16.83
C ASP A 228 3.25 -27.07 -15.79
N LEU A 229 3.14 -25.81 -16.23
CA LEU A 229 2.84 -24.69 -15.34
C LEU A 229 1.43 -24.79 -14.76
N SER A 230 0.46 -25.22 -15.55
CA SER A 230 -0.91 -25.46 -15.10
C SER A 230 -0.94 -26.58 -14.04
N ASN A 231 -0.21 -27.68 -14.26
CA ASN A 231 -0.09 -28.75 -13.28
C ASN A 231 0.55 -28.27 -11.97
N LYS A 232 1.67 -27.53 -12.05
CA LYS A 232 2.32 -26.93 -10.87
C LYS A 232 1.41 -25.95 -10.13
N LEU A 233 0.62 -25.17 -10.86
CA LEU A 233 -0.34 -24.25 -10.26
C LEU A 233 -1.42 -25.01 -9.48
N ASN A 234 -1.95 -26.09 -10.06
CA ASN A 234 -2.94 -26.96 -9.41
C ASN A 234 -2.37 -27.67 -8.17
N GLU A 235 -1.13 -28.16 -8.25
CA GLU A 235 -0.41 -28.73 -7.11
C GLU A 235 -0.27 -27.71 -5.98
N LYS A 236 0.17 -26.48 -6.30
CA LYS A 236 0.29 -25.40 -5.31
C LYS A 236 -1.04 -24.95 -4.74
N SER A 237 -2.10 -24.92 -5.53
CA SER A 237 -3.46 -24.67 -5.03
C SER A 237 -3.87 -25.75 -4.01
N THR A 238 -3.61 -27.01 -4.33
CA THR A 238 -3.92 -28.14 -3.43
C THR A 238 -3.12 -28.08 -2.12
N GLU A 239 -1.83 -27.71 -2.18
CA GLU A 239 -1.01 -27.49 -0.99
C GLU A 239 -1.54 -26.33 -0.13
N LEU A 240 -1.97 -25.24 -0.76
CA LEU A 240 -2.54 -24.09 -0.07
C LEU A 240 -3.85 -24.47 0.65
N ASP A 241 -4.72 -25.24 0.01
CA ASP A 241 -5.97 -25.72 0.61
C ASP A 241 -5.71 -26.60 1.84
N LYS A 242 -4.71 -27.50 1.76
CA LYS A 242 -4.28 -28.32 2.91
C LYS A 242 -3.74 -27.46 4.05
N ALA A 243 -2.93 -26.45 3.74
CA ALA A 243 -2.37 -25.56 4.75
C ALA A 243 -3.48 -24.73 5.44
N ASN A 244 -4.44 -24.22 4.67
CA ASN A 244 -5.59 -23.49 5.21
C ASN A 244 -6.45 -24.37 6.12
N GLN A 245 -6.69 -25.63 5.73
CA GLN A 245 -7.41 -26.59 6.56
C GLN A 245 -6.67 -26.86 7.89
N GLU A 246 -5.35 -27.04 7.85
CA GLU A 246 -4.52 -27.22 9.05
C GLU A 246 -4.56 -26.00 9.97
N ILE A 247 -4.52 -24.78 9.42
CA ILE A 247 -4.69 -23.55 10.19
C ILE A 247 -6.05 -23.54 10.89
N SER A 248 -7.14 -23.87 10.18
CA SER A 248 -8.49 -23.95 10.78
C SER A 248 -8.53 -24.93 11.94
N ASN A 249 -7.97 -26.13 11.75
CA ASN A 249 -7.92 -27.16 12.79
C ASN A 249 -7.15 -26.68 14.04
N ARG A 250 -6.03 -25.97 13.84
CA ARG A 250 -5.23 -25.41 14.94
C ARG A 250 -5.97 -24.30 15.69
N VAL A 251 -6.67 -23.43 14.97
CA VAL A 251 -7.50 -22.38 15.59
C VAL A 251 -8.56 -23.00 16.49
N GLU A 252 -9.24 -24.06 16.03
CA GLU A 252 -10.19 -24.79 16.86
C GLU A 252 -9.53 -25.44 18.09
N GLN A 253 -8.35 -26.05 17.93
CA GLN A 253 -7.62 -26.66 19.04
C GLN A 253 -7.22 -25.62 20.09
N VAL A 254 -6.70 -24.47 19.66
CA VAL A 254 -6.33 -23.36 20.56
C VAL A 254 -7.58 -22.86 21.30
N GLY A 255 -8.71 -22.66 20.60
CA GLY A 255 -9.96 -22.24 21.24
C GLY A 255 -10.46 -23.22 22.31
N ARG A 256 -10.29 -24.53 22.11
CA ARG A 256 -10.60 -25.54 23.14
C ARG A 256 -9.66 -25.42 24.35
N LEU A 257 -8.35 -25.28 24.11
CA LEU A 257 -7.37 -25.13 25.18
C LEU A 257 -7.57 -23.85 26.00
N GLU A 258 -7.91 -22.74 25.35
CA GLU A 258 -8.25 -21.48 26.01
C GLU A 258 -9.46 -21.64 26.93
N LYS A 259 -10.51 -22.32 26.47
CA LYS A 259 -11.69 -22.62 27.27
C LYS A 259 -11.34 -23.48 28.49
N ASP A 260 -10.57 -24.56 28.29
CA ASP A 260 -10.15 -25.44 29.37
C ASP A 260 -9.31 -24.69 30.43
N LEU A 261 -8.42 -23.79 29.98
CA LEU A 261 -7.62 -22.94 30.88
C LEU A 261 -8.50 -22.01 31.71
N LEU A 262 -9.50 -21.38 31.08
CA LEU A 262 -10.44 -20.48 31.76
C LEU A 262 -11.31 -21.23 32.78
N GLU A 263 -11.73 -22.45 32.47
CA GLU A 263 -12.46 -23.32 33.41
C GLU A 263 -11.58 -23.72 34.60
N LYS A 264 -10.32 -24.09 34.35
CA LYS A 264 -9.36 -24.38 35.42
C LYS A 264 -9.07 -23.16 36.29
N GLU A 265 -8.92 -21.98 35.71
CA GLU A 265 -8.71 -20.73 36.45
C GLU A 265 -9.89 -20.47 37.40
N LYS A 266 -11.13 -20.61 36.90
CA LYS A 266 -12.34 -20.49 37.73
C LYS A 266 -12.36 -21.53 38.86
N TYR A 267 -12.01 -22.78 38.57
CA TYR A 267 -11.94 -23.85 39.55
C TYR A 267 -10.91 -23.54 40.66
N TYR A 268 -9.69 -23.17 40.30
CA TYR A 268 -8.64 -22.85 41.27
C TYR A 268 -8.98 -21.61 42.10
N LYS A 269 -9.60 -20.59 41.50
CA LYS A 269 -10.08 -19.43 42.24
C LYS A 269 -11.13 -19.81 43.29
N ALA A 270 -12.10 -20.64 42.92
CA ALA A 270 -13.10 -21.15 43.86
C ALA A 270 -12.46 -21.98 44.99
N LEU A 271 -11.43 -22.78 44.68
CA LEU A 271 -10.70 -23.55 45.68
C LEU A 271 -9.93 -22.64 46.66
N ILE A 272 -9.25 -21.62 46.15
CA ILE A 272 -8.55 -20.61 46.95
C ILE A 272 -9.54 -19.88 47.86
N ASP A 273 -10.69 -19.46 47.34
CA ASP A 273 -11.73 -18.78 48.12
C ASP A 273 -12.28 -19.68 49.24
N ALA A 274 -12.49 -20.97 48.94
CA ALA A 274 -12.93 -21.95 49.94
C ALA A 274 -11.88 -22.18 51.04
N LEU A 275 -10.60 -22.33 50.67
CA LEU A 275 -9.49 -22.46 51.62
C LEU A 275 -9.36 -21.21 52.50
N ASN A 276 -9.43 -20.02 51.91
CA ASN A 276 -9.39 -18.76 52.66
C ASN A 276 -10.55 -18.66 53.65
N LYS A 277 -11.75 -19.11 53.27
CA LYS A 277 -12.91 -19.15 54.17
C LYS A 277 -12.70 -20.14 55.32
N GLN A 278 -12.16 -21.33 55.05
CA GLN A 278 -11.83 -22.30 56.10
C GLN A 278 -10.77 -21.76 57.07
N LEU A 279 -9.72 -21.15 56.53
CA LEU A 279 -8.64 -20.55 57.33
C LEU A 279 -9.17 -19.44 58.23
N LYS A 280 -10.05 -18.58 57.69
CA LYS A 280 -10.74 -17.55 58.49
C LYS A 280 -11.60 -18.17 59.59
N ASN A 281 -12.44 -19.16 59.28
CA ASN A 281 -13.27 -19.83 60.29
C ASN A 281 -12.43 -20.47 61.41
N GLY A 282 -11.31 -21.10 61.05
CA GLY A 282 -10.36 -21.67 62.03
C GLY A 282 -9.70 -20.59 62.89
N SER A 283 -9.28 -19.49 62.26
CA SER A 283 -8.73 -18.32 62.96
C SER A 283 -9.73 -17.70 63.93
N ASP A 284 -11.02 -17.61 63.56
CA ASP A 284 -12.07 -17.04 64.40
C ASP A 284 -12.45 -17.99 65.57
N ALA A 285 -12.31 -19.31 65.39
CA ALA A 285 -12.58 -20.30 66.42
C ALA A 285 -11.45 -20.44 67.46
N LEU A 286 -10.22 -20.08 67.10
CA LEU A 286 -9.04 -20.24 67.94
C LEU A 286 -9.12 -19.43 69.27
N PRO A 287 -9.49 -18.14 69.27
CA PRO A 287 -9.66 -17.38 70.52
C PRO A 287 -10.70 -17.97 71.46
N LEU A 288 -11.80 -18.51 70.91
CA LEU A 288 -12.86 -19.12 71.72
C LEU A 288 -12.38 -20.42 72.39
N ALA A 289 -11.61 -21.23 71.66
CA ALA A 289 -11.00 -22.43 72.22
C ALA A 289 -9.95 -22.09 73.29
N GLN A 290 -9.10 -21.10 73.04
CA GLN A 290 -8.12 -20.60 74.02
C GLN A 290 -8.81 -20.07 75.29
N ALA A 291 -9.90 -19.31 75.15
CA ALA A 291 -10.68 -18.81 76.28
C ALA A 291 -11.27 -19.96 77.10
N ARG A 292 -11.83 -21.00 76.46
CA ARG A 292 -12.35 -22.19 77.17
C ARG A 292 -11.26 -22.95 77.90
N ILE A 293 -10.08 -23.12 77.30
CA ILE A 293 -8.94 -23.75 77.96
C ILE A 293 -8.56 -22.96 79.22
N GLY A 294 -8.47 -21.63 79.12
CA GLY A 294 -8.16 -20.79 80.29
C GLY A 294 -9.18 -20.90 81.42
N VAL A 295 -10.48 -21.02 81.11
CA VAL A 295 -11.52 -21.27 82.12
C VAL A 295 -11.31 -22.62 82.79
N LEU A 296 -11.13 -23.69 82.00
CA LEU A 296 -10.92 -25.04 82.52
C LEU A 296 -9.64 -25.15 83.36
N GLU A 297 -8.55 -24.46 82.97
CA GLU A 297 -7.33 -24.37 83.76
C GLU A 297 -7.57 -23.68 85.11
N GLY A 298 -8.37 -22.61 85.13
CA GLY A 298 -8.78 -21.92 86.36
C GLY A 298 -9.65 -22.79 87.27
N GLU A 299 -10.62 -23.51 86.71
CA GLU A 299 -11.45 -24.46 87.45
C GLU A 299 -10.61 -25.60 88.05
N LEU A 300 -9.64 -26.12 87.28
CA LEU A 300 -8.71 -27.13 87.75
C LEU A 300 -7.83 -26.63 88.90
N ASP A 301 -7.32 -25.39 88.81
CA ASP A 301 -6.53 -24.78 89.88
C ASP A 301 -7.35 -24.60 91.16
N GLU A 302 -8.60 -24.12 91.07
CA GLU A 302 -9.48 -24.03 92.24
C GLU A 302 -9.88 -25.39 92.81
N ALA A 303 -10.11 -26.39 91.95
CA ALA A 303 -10.34 -27.76 92.41
C ALA A 303 -9.11 -28.33 93.14
N ASN A 304 -7.90 -28.06 92.66
CA ASN A 304 -6.65 -28.45 93.31
C ASN A 304 -6.45 -27.72 94.65
N LYS A 305 -6.72 -26.41 94.72
CA LYS A 305 -6.70 -25.65 95.97
C LYS A 305 -7.74 -26.17 96.96
N ALA A 306 -8.96 -26.44 96.50
CA ALA A 306 -10.03 -27.01 97.33
C ALA A 306 -9.65 -28.38 97.87
N LYS A 307 -9.04 -29.24 97.05
CA LYS A 307 -8.50 -30.53 97.47
C LYS A 307 -7.39 -30.36 98.51
N GLY A 308 -6.49 -29.39 98.31
CA GLY A 308 -5.43 -29.05 99.28
C GLY A 308 -6.01 -28.59 100.62
N ARG A 309 -7.00 -27.69 100.61
CA ARG A 309 -7.74 -27.25 101.80
C ARG A 309 -8.37 -28.44 102.53
N ALA A 310 -9.09 -29.28 101.81
CA ALA A 310 -9.74 -30.46 102.40
C ALA A 310 -8.74 -31.47 103.00
N LEU A 311 -7.57 -31.66 102.39
CA LEU A 311 -6.49 -32.49 102.94
C LEU A 311 -5.93 -31.91 104.24
N ASN A 312 -5.68 -30.61 104.28
CA ASN A 312 -5.22 -29.92 105.49
C ASN A 312 -6.25 -30.00 106.62
N ASP A 313 -7.53 -29.75 106.32
CA ASP A 313 -8.62 -29.88 107.28
C ASP A 313 -8.70 -31.31 107.80
N ALA A 314 -8.65 -32.32 106.92
CA ALA A 314 -8.64 -33.72 107.32
C ALA A 314 -7.44 -34.06 108.23
N GLN A 315 -6.26 -33.51 107.96
CA GLN A 315 -5.09 -33.71 108.81
C GLN A 315 -5.24 -33.02 110.17
N GLN A 316 -5.81 -31.82 110.21
CA GLN A 316 -6.11 -31.12 111.47
C GLN A 316 -7.13 -31.90 112.31
N TYR A 317 -8.23 -32.36 111.70
CA TYR A 317 -9.24 -33.18 112.39
C TYR A 317 -8.68 -34.51 112.87
N LYS A 318 -7.81 -35.16 112.08
CA LYS A 318 -7.10 -36.37 112.53
C LYS A 318 -6.24 -36.09 113.76
N GLY A 319 -5.48 -34.99 113.76
CA GLY A 319 -4.69 -34.58 114.92
C GLY A 319 -5.54 -34.29 116.17
N GLN A 320 -6.69 -33.62 115.99
CA GLN A 320 -7.65 -33.37 117.08
C GLN A 320 -8.25 -34.69 117.62
N PHE A 321 -8.59 -35.62 116.73
CA PHE A 321 -9.10 -36.94 117.12
C PHE A 321 -8.06 -37.74 117.91
N GLU A 322 -6.81 -37.77 117.44
CA GLU A 322 -5.69 -38.42 118.16
C GLU A 322 -5.44 -37.76 119.53
N ALA A 323 -5.59 -36.44 119.63
CA ALA A 323 -5.46 -35.70 120.91
C ALA A 323 -6.62 -35.99 121.89
N CYS A 324 -7.83 -36.22 121.39
CA CYS A 324 -8.96 -36.70 122.20
C CYS A 324 -8.73 -38.15 122.68
N GLN A 325 -8.21 -39.04 121.82
CA GLN A 325 -7.91 -40.43 122.20
C GLN A 325 -6.84 -40.53 123.31
N LYS A 326 -5.87 -39.60 123.31
CA LYS A 326 -4.80 -39.54 124.33
C LYS A 326 -5.23 -38.83 125.62
N GLY A 327 -6.49 -38.38 125.73
CA GLY A 327 -7.03 -37.72 126.93
C GLY A 327 -6.56 -36.28 127.16
N THR A 328 -5.85 -35.69 126.19
CA THR A 328 -5.26 -34.34 126.27
C THR A 328 -6.21 -33.22 125.85
N LEU A 329 -7.38 -33.54 125.31
CA LEU A 329 -8.42 -32.58 124.91
C LEU A 329 -9.81 -33.11 125.28
N ILE A 330 -10.59 -32.35 126.07
CA ILE A 330 -11.99 -32.68 126.37
C ILE A 330 -12.85 -32.18 125.21
N PRO A 331 -13.53 -33.06 124.45
CA PRO A 331 -14.25 -32.64 123.25
C PRO A 331 -15.48 -31.80 123.59
N SER A 332 -15.59 -30.62 122.98
CA SER A 332 -16.80 -29.81 123.07
C SER A 332 -17.93 -30.39 122.20
N PRO A 333 -19.22 -30.13 122.50
CA PRO A 333 -20.33 -30.58 121.67
C PRO A 333 -20.21 -30.18 120.19
N GLN A 334 -19.61 -29.01 119.91
CA GLN A 334 -19.33 -28.54 118.55
C GLN A 334 -18.26 -29.38 117.83
N LEU A 335 -17.22 -29.82 118.55
CA LEU A 335 -16.16 -30.68 118.00
C LEU A 335 -16.68 -32.09 117.72
N ILE A 336 -17.57 -32.61 118.57
CA ILE A 336 -18.23 -33.91 118.37
C ILE A 336 -19.12 -33.83 117.12
N PHE A 337 -19.90 -32.76 116.99
CA PHE A 337 -20.79 -32.57 115.85
C PHE A 337 -20.00 -32.47 114.52
N SER A 338 -18.90 -31.72 114.48
CA SER A 338 -18.08 -31.58 113.27
C SER A 338 -17.41 -32.89 112.85
N LEU A 339 -16.86 -33.67 113.79
CA LEU A 339 -16.27 -34.98 113.52
C LEU A 339 -17.31 -36.00 113.01
N VAL A 340 -18.53 -35.97 113.57
CA VAL A 340 -19.64 -36.83 113.14
C VAL A 340 -20.10 -36.46 111.73
N VAL A 341 -20.29 -35.17 111.42
CA VAL A 341 -20.66 -34.70 110.08
C VAL A 341 -19.62 -35.10 109.04
N GLN A 342 -18.33 -35.09 109.37
CA GLN A 342 -17.25 -35.51 108.46
C GLN A 342 -17.28 -37.03 108.20
N TYR A 343 -17.52 -37.84 109.24
CA TYR A 343 -17.66 -39.30 109.10
C TYR A 343 -18.83 -39.68 108.20
N PHE A 344 -19.96 -38.98 108.30
CA PHE A 344 -21.12 -39.20 107.42
C PHE A 344 -20.94 -38.60 106.02
N SER A 345 -20.27 -37.46 105.87
CA SER A 345 -19.94 -36.86 104.58
C SER A 345 -19.00 -37.73 103.74
N ASN A 346 -18.12 -38.50 104.39
CA ASN A 346 -17.23 -39.47 103.72
C ASN A 346 -17.93 -40.80 103.34
N LYS A 347 -19.13 -41.08 103.87
CA LYS A 347 -19.91 -42.31 103.56
C LYS A 347 -21.07 -42.09 102.59
N LEU A 348 -21.41 -40.84 102.26
CA LEU A 348 -22.39 -40.53 101.22
C LEU A 348 -21.67 -40.48 99.86
N PRO A 349 -22.08 -41.27 98.85
CA PRO A 349 -21.54 -41.11 97.51
C PRO A 349 -21.87 -39.70 97.03
N LYS A 350 -20.87 -38.98 96.51
CA LYS A 350 -21.09 -37.75 95.73
C LYS A 350 -21.85 -38.13 94.46
N GLY A 351 -23.16 -38.27 94.58
CA GLY A 351 -24.09 -38.34 93.47
C GLY A 351 -24.26 -36.94 92.91
N GLY A 352 -23.61 -36.67 91.79
CA GLY A 352 -23.76 -35.39 91.10
C GLY A 352 -22.61 -35.13 90.15
N GLU A 353 -22.67 -35.74 88.96
CA GLU A 353 -22.37 -35.09 87.70
C GLU A 353 -22.78 -36.02 86.55
N LYS A 354 -24.02 -35.84 86.08
CA LYS A 354 -24.36 -35.98 84.67
C LYS A 354 -24.60 -34.57 84.15
N LEU A 355 -23.82 -34.16 83.16
CA LEU A 355 -24.30 -33.64 81.88
C LEU A 355 -23.17 -33.66 80.87
#